data_AF-A0A529KD51-F1
#
_entry.id   AF-A0A529KD51-F1
#
_cell.length_a   1.000
_cell.length_b   1.000
_cell.length_c   1.000
_cell.angle_alpha   90.00
_cell.angle_beta   90.00
_cell.angle_gamma   90.00
#
_symmetry.space_group_name_H-M   'P 1'
#
loop_
_entity.id
_entity.type
_entity.pdbx_description
1 polymer ?
#
loop_
_entity_poly.entity_id
_entity_poly.type
_entity_poly.pdbx_seq_one_letter_code
_entity_poly.pdbx_strand_id
1 'polypeptide(L)'
;TVFAYMAFLAGFPDSHVVRNHGAETANQARQEALAVQAALHANDDDASRIRLLMGLDRRLKADNVNPGTSADLTVATLLVHTLGVQLA
;
A
#
# COMPACT_ATOMS: atom_id res chain seq x y z
N THR A 1 6.69 4.82 -6.64
CA THR A 1 6.12 4.95 -5.27
C THR A 1 4.96 3.99 -5.05
N VAL A 2 3.95 3.93 -5.92
CA VAL A 2 2.79 3.03 -5.78
C VAL A 2 3.16 1.56 -5.59
N PHE A 3 4.05 1.00 -6.41
CA PHE A 3 4.48 -0.40 -6.25
C PHE A 3 5.20 -0.67 -4.91
N ALA A 4 5.96 0.29 -4.39
CA ALA A 4 6.59 0.16 -3.08
C ALA A 4 5.55 0.20 -1.96
N TYR A 5 4.58 1.11 -2.03
CA TYR A 5 3.45 1.15 -1.10
C TYR A 5 2.68 -0.18 -1.08
N MET A 6 2.33 -0.69 -2.27
CA MET A 6 1.64 -1.98 -2.38
C MET A 6 2.46 -3.14 -1.84
N ALA A 7 3.78 -3.13 -2.04
CA ALA A 7 4.66 -4.16 -1.49
C ALA A 7 4.71 -4.15 0.04
N PHE A 8 4.75 -2.97 0.68
CA PHE A 8 4.66 -2.87 2.14
C PHE A 8 3.29 -3.32 2.64
N LEU A 9 2.21 -2.81 2.06
CA LEU A 9 0.85 -3.12 2.50
C LEU A 9 0.48 -4.60 2.32
N ALA A 10 0.95 -5.24 1.23
CA ALA A 10 0.73 -6.67 0.99
C ALA A 10 1.69 -7.56 1.81
N GLY A 11 2.85 -7.04 2.20
CA GLY A 11 3.89 -7.80 2.88
C GLY A 11 3.56 -8.14 4.33
N PHE A 12 2.97 -7.21 5.08
CA PHE A 12 2.70 -7.38 6.51
C PHE A 12 1.44 -6.60 6.96
N PRO A 13 0.83 -6.99 8.09
CA PRO A 13 -0.29 -6.23 8.66
C PRO A 13 0.21 -4.84 9.09
N ASP A 14 -0.42 -3.80 8.55
CA ASP A 14 -0.03 -2.42 8.81
C ASP A 14 -0.24 -2.04 10.30
N SER A 15 0.82 -1.61 10.99
CA SER A 15 0.74 -1.39 12.44
C SER A 15 -0.10 -0.16 12.83
N HIS A 16 -0.23 0.83 11.94
CA HIS A 16 -1.17 1.93 12.13
C HIS A 16 -2.62 1.44 12.08
N VAL A 17 -2.94 0.50 11.18
CA VAL A 17 -4.24 -0.17 11.16
C VAL A 17 -4.45 -1.05 12.38
N VAL A 18 -3.47 -1.86 12.77
CA VAL A 18 -3.55 -2.70 13.99
C VAL A 18 -3.89 -1.86 15.21
N ARG A 19 -3.23 -0.72 15.38
CA ARG A 19 -3.44 0.20 16.51
C ARG A 19 -4.86 0.77 16.57
N ASN A 20 -5.47 1.06 15.42
CA ASN A 20 -6.77 1.76 15.36
C ASN A 20 -7.97 0.82 15.15
N HIS A 21 -7.78 -0.32 14.47
CA HIS A 21 -8.85 -1.22 14.02
C HIS A 21 -8.60 -2.70 14.38
N GLY A 22 -7.48 -3.03 15.04
CA GLY A 22 -7.15 -4.39 15.43
C GLY A 22 -6.48 -5.23 14.35
N ALA A 23 -5.96 -6.39 14.78
CA ALA A 23 -5.13 -7.27 13.95
C ALA A 23 -5.91 -7.96 12.82
N GLU A 24 -7.19 -8.27 13.02
CA GLU A 24 -8.03 -8.90 12.00
C GLU A 24 -8.23 -7.95 10.81
N THR A 25 -8.65 -6.71 11.06
CA THR A 25 -8.81 -5.67 10.03
C THR A 25 -7.51 -5.40 9.27
N ALA A 26 -6.38 -5.35 9.98
CA ALA A 26 -5.07 -5.16 9.35
C ALA A 26 -4.69 -6.34 8.43
N ASN A 27 -5.00 -7.58 8.84
CA ASN A 27 -4.77 -8.76 8.01
C ASN A 27 -5.70 -8.80 6.79
N GLN A 28 -6.96 -8.39 6.95
CA GLN A 28 -7.89 -8.29 5.82
C GLN A 28 -7.40 -7.26 4.80
N ALA A 29 -7.01 -6.06 5.24
CA ALA A 29 -6.45 -5.04 4.36
C ALA A 29 -5.19 -5.54 3.62
N ARG A 30 -4.31 -6.28 4.31
CA ARG A 30 -3.14 -6.93 3.70
C ARG A 30 -3.53 -7.93 2.62
N GLN A 31 -4.53 -8.78 2.87
CA GLN A 31 -4.99 -9.78 1.90
C GLN A 31 -5.63 -9.12 0.66
N GLU A 32 -6.45 -8.08 0.86
CA GLU A 32 -7.02 -7.28 -0.22
C GLU A 32 -5.90 -6.64 -1.06
N ALA A 33 -4.88 -6.07 -0.41
CA ALA A 33 -3.73 -5.49 -1.08
C ALA A 33 -2.89 -6.53 -1.85
N LEU A 34 -2.71 -7.73 -1.31
CA LEU A 34 -2.02 -8.83 -1.99
C LEU A 34 -2.73 -9.23 -3.28
N ALA A 35 -4.07 -9.36 -3.24
CA ALA A 35 -4.87 -9.66 -4.43
C ALA A 35 -4.76 -8.56 -5.49
N VAL A 36 -4.83 -7.29 -5.07
CA VAL A 36 -4.67 -6.14 -5.97
C VAL A 36 -3.25 -6.06 -6.53
N GLN A 37 -2.22 -6.34 -5.73
CA GLN A 37 -0.83 -6.38 -6.18
C GLN A 37 -0.63 -7.42 -7.29
N ALA A 38 -1.17 -8.64 -7.11
CA ALA A 38 -1.12 -9.67 -8.15
C ALA A 38 -1.80 -9.20 -9.45
N ALA A 39 -2.97 -8.57 -9.36
CA ALA A 39 -3.69 -8.04 -10.52
C ALA A 39 -2.97 -6.86 -11.21
N LEU A 40 -2.25 -6.02 -10.44
CA LEU A 40 -1.44 -4.93 -10.96
C LEU A 40 -0.24 -5.43 -11.78
N HIS A 41 0.40 -6.51 -11.32
CA HIS A 41 1.51 -7.13 -12.04
C HIS A 41 1.06 -7.89 -13.30
N ALA A 42 -0.18 -8.37 -13.34
CA ALA A 42 -0.73 -9.10 -14.49
C ALA A 42 -1.33 -8.20 -15.58
N ASN A 43 -1.60 -6.92 -15.30
CA ASN A 43 -2.13 -5.96 -16.28
C ASN A 43 -1.03 -5.02 -16.75
N ASP A 44 -0.97 -4.75 -18.05
CA ASP A 44 -0.08 -3.73 -18.64
C ASP A 44 -0.79 -2.42 -19.01
N ASP A 45 -2.13 -2.39 -18.96
CA ASP A 45 -2.93 -1.18 -19.20
C ASP A 45 -3.00 -0.30 -17.94
N ASP A 46 -2.50 0.93 -18.06
CA ASP A 46 -2.48 1.91 -16.96
C ASP A 46 -3.88 2.29 -16.49
N ALA A 47 -4.86 2.40 -17.40
CA ALA A 47 -6.23 2.73 -17.01
C ALA A 47 -6.84 1.64 -16.11
N SER A 48 -6.56 0.37 -16.42
CA SER A 48 -6.96 -0.78 -15.60
C SER A 48 -6.24 -0.80 -14.26
N ARG A 49 -4.93 -0.53 -14.23
CA ARG A 49 -4.17 -0.41 -12.96
C ARG A 49 -4.72 0.68 -12.06
N ILE A 50 -5.03 1.86 -12.60
CA ILE A 50 -5.63 2.96 -11.85
C ILE A 50 -7.00 2.54 -11.27
N ARG A 51 -7.85 1.88 -12.06
CA ARG A 51 -9.15 1.40 -11.57
C ARG A 51 -9.01 0.41 -10.42
N LEU A 52 -8.05 -0.51 -10.47
CA LEU A 52 -7.76 -1.45 -9.39
C LEU A 52 -7.36 -0.72 -8.10
N LEU A 53 -6.41 0.21 -8.19
CA LEU A 53 -5.94 1.00 -7.05
C LEU A 53 -7.06 1.86 -6.45
N MET A 54 -7.86 2.53 -7.29
CA MET A 54 -9.01 3.31 -6.84
C MET A 54 -10.10 2.43 -6.22
N GLY A 55 -10.20 1.16 -6.63
CA GLY A 55 -11.08 0.18 -6.00
C GLY A 55 -10.65 -0.11 -4.56
N LEU A 56 -9.37 -0.42 -4.36
CA LEU A 56 -8.79 -0.66 -3.04
C LEU A 56 -8.92 0.57 -2.13
N ASP A 57 -8.54 1.76 -2.63
CA ASP A 57 -8.61 3.01 -1.86
C ASP A 57 -10.04 3.30 -1.38
N ARG A 58 -11.04 3.18 -2.26
CA ARG A 58 -12.46 3.36 -1.88
C ARG A 58 -12.90 2.33 -0.84
N ARG A 59 -12.50 1.07 -1.01
CA ARG A 59 -12.85 -0.03 -0.10
C ARG A 59 -12.31 0.23 1.32
N LEU A 60 -11.04 0.61 1.44
CA LEU A 60 -10.41 0.92 2.73
C LEU A 60 -11.03 2.15 3.39
N LYS A 61 -11.30 3.21 2.60
CA LYS A 61 -11.95 4.44 3.08
C LYS A 61 -13.38 4.22 3.58
N ALA A 62 -14.13 3.31 2.97
CA ALA A 62 -15.48 2.97 3.41
C ALA A 62 -15.53 2.51 4.88
N ASP A 63 -14.47 1.85 5.35
CA ASP A 63 -14.34 1.38 6.74
C ASP A 63 -13.41 2.28 7.58
N ASN A 64 -13.06 3.46 7.06
CA ASN A 64 -12.11 4.40 7.66
C ASN A 64 -10.74 3.77 7.99
N VAL A 65 -10.33 2.75 7.23
CA VAL A 65 -9.05 2.06 7.40
C VAL A 65 -7.95 2.82 6.69
N ASN A 66 -6.93 3.26 7.43
CA ASN A 66 -5.78 3.97 6.90
C ASN A 66 -4.46 3.19 7.16
N PRO A 67 -3.86 2.57 6.12
CA PRO A 67 -2.54 1.94 6.20
C PRO A 67 -1.39 2.95 6.22
N GLY A 68 -1.29 3.66 7.35
CA GLY A 68 -0.34 4.74 7.55
C GLY A 68 1.11 4.28 7.60
N THR A 69 1.40 3.14 8.24
CA THR A 69 2.79 2.66 8.36
C THR A 69 3.38 2.30 7.00
N SER A 70 2.59 1.70 6.12
CA SER A 70 2.98 1.37 4.75
C SER A 70 3.27 2.64 3.92
N ALA A 71 2.51 3.72 4.16
CA ALA A 71 2.78 5.02 3.56
C ALA A 71 4.09 5.64 4.09
N ASP A 72 4.29 5.62 5.41
CA ASP A 72 5.50 6.15 6.05
C ASP A 72 6.76 5.45 5.53
N LEU A 73 6.75 4.12 5.42
CA LEU A 73 7.86 3.34 4.88
C LEU A 73 8.13 3.64 3.40
N THR A 74 7.09 3.91 2.62
CA THR A 74 7.22 4.34 1.22
C THR A 74 7.95 5.68 1.13
N VAL A 75 7.56 6.65 1.97
CA VAL A 75 8.18 7.98 2.01
C VAL A 75 9.61 7.90 2.54
N ALA A 76 9.87 7.14 3.60
CA ALA A 76 11.20 6.93 4.14
C ALA A 76 12.15 6.31 3.11
N THR A 77 11.67 5.32 2.35
CA THR A 77 12.44 4.70 1.26
C THR A 77 12.77 5.72 0.16
N LEU A 78 11.79 6.52 -0.27
CA LEU A 78 12.00 7.57 -1.27
C LEU A 78 12.98 8.64 -0.78
N LEU A 79 12.92 9.00 0.51
CA LEU A 79 13.83 9.96 1.12
C LEU A 79 15.27 9.45 1.09
N VAL A 80 15.52 8.23 1.56
CA VAL A 80 16.87 7.63 1.54
C VAL A 80 17.42 7.56 0.11
N HIS A 81 16.59 7.14 -0.85
CA HIS A 81 16.99 7.09 -2.27
C HIS A 81 17.35 8.48 -2.80
N THR A 82 16.50 9.48 -2.57
CA THR A 82 16.70 10.84 -3.08
C THR A 82 17.94 11.50 -2.50
N LEU A 83 18.14 11.38 -1.18
CA LEU A 83 19.34 11.90 -0.52
C LEU A 83 20.61 11.20 -1.03
N GLY A 84 20.55 9.89 -1.24
CA GLY A 84 21.67 9.13 -1.81
C GLY A 84 22.07 9.60 -3.21
N VAL A 85 21.10 9.90 -4.07
CA VAL A 85 21.34 10.44 -5.42
C VAL A 85 21.89 11.87 -5.38
N GLN A 86 21.47 12.69 -4.42
CA GLN A 86 21.90 14.09 -4.32
C GLN A 86 23.30 14.27 -3.71
N LEU A 87 23.72 13.33 -2.85
CA LEU A 87 25.00 13.39 -2.15
C LEU A 87 26.13 12.63 -2.87
N ALA A 88 25.80 11.85 -3.90
CA ALA A 88 26.75 11.14 -4.76
C ALA A 88 27.23 12.04 -5.91
#